data_AF-A0A2K0W0F5-F1
#
_entry.id   AF-A0A2K0W0F5-F1
#
_cell.length_a   1.000
_cell.length_b   1.000
_cell.length_c   1.000
_cell.angle_alpha   90.00
_cell.angle_beta   90.00
_cell.angle_gamma   90.00
#
_symmetry.space_group_name_H-M   'P 1'
#
loop_
_entity.id
_entity.type
_entity.pdbx_description
1 polymer ?
#
loop_
_entity_poly.entity_id
_entity_poly.type
_entity_poly.pdbx_seq_one_letter_code
_entity_poly.pdbx_strand_id
1 'polypeptide(L)' 'MIQQFLTLEYGNKKKLKQKLEEYFGINNYEVVERSGNQWQIMVPRKLKEVGGSHFFYDL' A
#
# COMPACT_ATOMS: atom_id res chain seq x y z
N MET A 1 -1.26 15.07 3.28
CA MET A 1 -0.81 13.71 2.88
C MET A 1 -2.06 12.93 2.46
N ILE A 2 -2.14 12.46 1.22
CA ILE A 2 -3.33 11.72 0.73
C ILE A 2 -3.17 10.25 1.12
N GLN A 3 -4.13 9.70 1.85
CA GLN A 3 -4.18 8.28 2.24
C GLN A 3 -5.18 7.57 1.33
N GLN A 4 -4.93 6.29 1.01
CA GLN A 4 -5.85 5.47 0.22
C GLN A 4 -6.30 4.26 1.05
N PHE A 5 -7.58 3.92 0.94
CA PHE A 5 -8.15 2.72 1.54
C PHE A 5 -8.35 1.65 0.47
N LEU A 6 -7.88 0.45 0.75
CA LEU A 6 -8.06 -0.74 -0.06
C LEU A 6 -8.96 -1.72 0.70
N THR A 7 -9.94 -2.27 0.03
CA THR A 7 -10.79 -3.33 0.58
C THR A 7 -10.38 -4.66 -0.02
N LEU A 8 -9.97 -5.61 0.81
CA LEU A 8 -9.49 -6.92 0.39
C LEU A 8 -10.31 -8.04 1.03
N GLU A 9 -10.84 -8.94 0.21
CA GLU A 9 -11.49 -10.15 0.70
C GLU A 9 -10.44 -11.17 1.14
N TYR A 10 -10.37 -11.44 2.45
CA TYR A 10 -9.39 -12.36 3.02
C TYR A 10 -9.89 -13.00 4.31
N GLY A 11 -9.89 -14.34 4.40
CA GLY A 11 -10.35 -15.04 5.60
C GLY A 11 -9.37 -14.98 6.78
N ASN A 12 -8.07 -15.03 6.50
CA ASN A 12 -7.01 -15.18 7.52
C ASN A 12 -6.13 -13.94 7.64
N LYS A 13 -6.22 -13.24 8.79
CA LYS A 13 -5.45 -12.01 9.09
C LYS A 13 -3.94 -12.19 8.97
N LYS A 14 -3.39 -13.34 9.39
CA LYS A 14 -1.94 -13.58 9.39
C LYS A 14 -1.39 -13.67 7.97
N LYS A 15 -2.07 -14.44 7.11
CA LYS A 15 -1.71 -14.55 5.68
C LYS A 15 -1.89 -13.23 4.95
N LEU A 16 -2.95 -12.48 5.27
CA LEU A 16 -3.16 -11.14 4.74
C LEU A 16 -1.99 -10.22 5.09
N LYS A 17 -1.58 -10.14 6.37
CA LYS A 17 -0.42 -9.34 6.78
C LYS A 17 0.85 -9.74 6.04
N GLN A 18 1.16 -11.02 5.94
CA GLN A 18 2.34 -11.49 5.19
C GLN A 18 2.32 -11.02 3.73
N LYS A 19 1.17 -11.08 3.07
CA LYS A 19 1.03 -10.57 1.69
C LYS A 19 1.21 -9.07 1.64
N LEU A 20 0.67 -8.31 2.58
CA LEU A 20 0.86 -6.86 2.60
C LEU A 20 2.31 -6.45 2.87
N GLU A 21 3.01 -7.18 3.74
CA GLU A 21 4.44 -7.00 3.97
C GLU A 21 5.25 -7.30 2.69
N GLU A 22 4.89 -8.35 1.95
CA GLU A 22 5.51 -8.71 0.68
C GLU A 22 5.27 -7.65 -0.42
N TYR A 23 4.05 -7.11 -0.52
CA TYR A 23 3.68 -6.16 -1.57
C TYR A 23 4.05 -4.70 -1.26
N PHE A 24 3.77 -4.23 -0.05
CA PHE A 24 3.96 -2.83 0.34
C PHE A 24 5.25 -2.61 1.13
N GLY A 25 5.81 -3.67 1.74
CA GLY A 25 6.90 -3.56 2.70
C GLY A 25 6.40 -3.31 4.12
N ILE A 26 7.23 -3.68 5.09
CA ILE A 26 6.97 -3.49 6.52
C ILE A 26 6.74 -1.99 6.81
N ASN A 27 5.72 -1.66 7.59
CA ASN A 27 5.31 -0.29 7.97
C ASN A 27 4.84 0.63 6.82
N ASN A 28 4.56 0.11 5.62
CA ASN A 28 3.98 0.89 4.53
C ASN A 28 2.47 0.61 4.33
N TYR A 29 1.81 0.07 5.34
CA TYR A 29 0.36 -0.17 5.35
C TYR A 29 -0.14 -0.28 6.79
N GLU A 30 -1.44 -0.06 7.00
CA GLU A 30 -2.12 -0.27 8.26
C GLU A 30 -3.46 -0.98 8.03
N VAL A 31 -3.71 -2.05 8.77
CA VAL A 31 -5.01 -2.75 8.72
C VAL A 31 -5.95 -2.05 9.69
N VAL A 32 -6.99 -1.42 9.16
CA VAL A 32 -7.87 -0.50 9.91
C VAL A 32 -9.04 -1.26 10.51
N GLU A 33 -9.81 -1.97 9.68
CA GLU A 33 -11.05 -2.61 10.09
C GLU A 33 -11.28 -3.93 9.35
N ARG A 34 -12.05 -4.83 9.96
CA ARG A 34 -12.60 -6.01 9.31
C ARG A 34 -14.13 -5.92 9.31
N SER A 35 -14.74 -6.02 8.13
CA SER A 35 -16.18 -6.16 7.97
C SER A 35 -16.50 -7.47 7.26
N GLY A 36 -17.02 -8.45 8.02
CA GLY A 36 -17.25 -9.80 7.52
C GLY A 36 -15.97 -10.50 7.04
N ASN A 37 -15.89 -10.80 5.74
CA ASN A 37 -14.71 -11.39 5.09
C ASN A 37 -13.80 -10.36 4.41
N GLN A 38 -14.11 -9.08 4.54
CA GLN A 38 -13.34 -7.98 3.97
C GLN A 38 -12.48 -7.29 5.01
N TRP A 39 -11.28 -6.90 4.61
CA TRP A 39 -10.34 -6.11 5.39
C TRP A 39 -10.11 -4.78 4.72
N GLN A 40 -10.28 -3.71 5.49
CA GLN A 40 -9.95 -2.36 5.05
C GLN A 40 -8.53 -2.02 5.45
N ILE A 41 -7.74 -1.59 4.48
CA ILE A 41 -6.31 -1.37 4.61
C ILE A 41 -5.98 0.02 4.15
N MET A 42 -5.38 0.79 5.04
CA MET A 42 -4.88 2.11 4.75
C MET A 42 -3.46 1.99 4.25
N VAL A 43 -3.22 2.52 3.05
CA VAL A 43 -1.87 2.64 2.50
C VAL A 43 -1.55 4.13 2.37
N PRO A 44 -0.43 4.60 2.96
CA PRO A 44 0.05 5.93 2.67
C PRO A 44 0.38 5.98 1.18
N ARG A 45 -0.28 6.89 0.44
CA ARG A 45 0.09 7.14 -0.94
C ARG A 45 1.47 7.77 -0.88
N LYS A 46 2.53 6.97 -1.03
CA LYS A 46 3.82 7.54 -1.44
C LYS A 46 3.49 8.27 -2.73
N LEU A 47 3.54 9.60 -2.68
CA LEU A 47 3.76 10.38 -3.88
C LEU A 47 5.02 9.72 -4.43
N LYS A 48 4.90 8.94 -5.51
CA LYS A 48 6.05 8.77 -6.38
C LYS A 48 6.37 10.21 -6.77
N GLU A 49 7.34 10.81 -6.09
CA GLU A 49 8.18 11.76 -6.79
C GLU A 49 8.65 10.99 -8.01
N VAL A 50 8.03 11.31 -9.15
CA VAL A 50 8.71 11.27 -10.43
C VAL A 50 9.80 12.35 -10.33
N GLY A 51 10.80 12.08 -9.48
CA GLY A 51 11.99 12.89 -9.22
C GLY A 51 13.22 12.21 -9.80
N GLY A 52 13.02 11.35 -10.80
CA GLY A 52 14.06 10.94 -11.73
C GLY A 52 14.08 11.90 -12.90
N SER A 53 14.52 13.13 -12.65
CA SER A 53 14.94 14.07 -13.67
C SER A 53 16.04 13.42 -14.50
N HIS A 54 15.68 12.77 -15.60
CA HIS A 54 16.64 12.38 -16.63
C HIS A 54 16.08 12.74 -18.00
N PHE A 55 15.91 14.05 -18.21
CA PHE A 55 16.00 14.59 -19.55
C PHE A 55 17.49 14.86 -19.78
N PHE A 56 18.18 13.90 -20.39
CA PHE A 56 19.37 14.23 -21.17
C PHE A 56 18.88 15.04 -22.37
N TYR A 57 19.10 16.34 -22.33
CA TYR A 57 19.35 17.09 -23.55
C TYR A 57 20.86 17.27 -23.59
N ASP A 58 21.53 16.32 -24.24
CA ASP A 58 22.88 16.56 -24.76
C ASP A 58 22.77 17.61 -25.87
N LEU A 59 23.79 18.47 -25.94
CA LEU A 59 23.82 19.73 -26.70
C LEU A 59 23.52 19.60 -28.20
#